data_AF-A0A5R8WLU1-F1
#
_entry.id   AF-A0A5R8WLU1-F1
#
_cell.length_a   1.000
_cell.length_b   1.000
_cell.length_c   1.000
_cell.angle_alpha   90.00
_cell.angle_beta   90.00
_cell.angle_gamma   90.00
#
_symmetry.space_group_name_H-M   'P 1'
#
loop_
_entity.id
_entity.type
_entity.pdbx_description
1 polymer ?
#
loop_
_entity_poly.entity_id
_entity_poly.type
_entity_poly.pdbx_seq_one_letter_code
_entity_poly.pdbx_strand_id
1 'polypeptide(L)'
;MKNDLIEARLRRDEALSTFLSAEKSAYADIEADVAPLRQQLAGALTQAQATAQDVLTADNDGNADRKKGQRNQLTQLLRRLIVGLQAIATSTNDARLLALSGQVSRLSRLPETAFIDEARRLLSLAPERSEALTKRRFTPEHYREAMTLTADLRRNISEGRLSDTEGSTGRQSLERLIKQNARAIEQLRTYFRVYELDEPDLWARFEAAARVVNRGGNPGSGHAAQ
;
A
#
# COMPACT_ATOMS: atom_id res chain seq x y z
N MET A 1 -2.01 10.39 3.58
CA MET A 1 -2.68 11.16 2.51
C MET A 1 -3.47 10.17 1.65
N LYS A 2 -4.67 10.51 1.14
CA LYS A 2 -5.41 9.60 0.23
C LYS A 2 -4.75 9.58 -1.15
N ASN A 3 -4.70 8.42 -1.80
CA ASN A 3 -4.04 8.24 -3.11
C ASN A 3 -4.61 9.20 -4.18
N ASP A 4 -5.91 9.46 -4.17
CA ASP A 4 -6.55 10.42 -5.09
C ASP A 4 -6.00 11.85 -4.97
N LEU A 5 -5.65 12.28 -3.75
CA LEU A 5 -5.11 13.62 -3.50
C LEU A 5 -3.63 13.72 -3.91
N ILE A 6 -2.88 12.62 -3.82
CA ILE A 6 -1.51 12.53 -4.35
C ILE A 6 -1.56 12.73 -5.87
N GLU A 7 -2.38 11.95 -6.57
CA GLU A 7 -2.50 12.03 -8.02
C GLU A 7 -2.98 13.41 -8.49
N ALA A 8 -3.96 14.00 -7.81
CA ALA A 8 -4.48 15.31 -8.17
C ALA A 8 -3.41 16.42 -8.05
N ARG A 9 -2.55 16.35 -7.05
CA ARG A 9 -1.46 17.31 -6.84
C ARG A 9 -0.33 17.11 -7.84
N LEU A 10 0.01 15.86 -8.17
CA LEU A 10 0.99 15.57 -9.23
C LEU A 10 0.52 16.08 -10.59
N ARG A 11 -0.77 15.91 -10.93
CA ARG A 11 -1.34 16.47 -12.18
C ARG A 11 -1.30 17.99 -12.23
N ARG A 12 -1.56 18.68 -11.12
CA ARG A 12 -1.39 20.14 -11.03
C ARG A 12 0.07 20.51 -11.33
N ASP A 13 1.01 19.87 -10.65
CA ASP A 13 2.44 20.18 -10.78
C ASP A 13 2.92 19.94 -12.22
N GLU A 14 2.42 18.88 -12.87
CA GLU A 14 2.64 18.62 -14.30
C GLU A 14 2.05 19.72 -15.19
N ALA A 15 0.77 20.05 -15.03
CA ALA A 15 0.11 21.09 -15.83
C ALA A 15 0.81 22.45 -15.70
N LEU A 16 1.25 22.80 -14.49
CA LEU A 16 1.99 24.03 -14.25
C LEU A 16 3.40 23.98 -14.86
N SER A 17 4.11 22.85 -14.76
CA SER A 17 5.40 22.67 -15.42
C SER A 17 5.30 22.84 -16.94
N THR A 18 4.23 22.30 -17.56
CA THR A 18 3.93 22.47 -18.99
C THR A 18 3.65 23.93 -19.34
N PHE A 19 2.77 24.60 -18.58
CA PHE A 19 2.46 26.02 -18.78
C PHE A 19 3.73 26.88 -18.73
N LEU A 20 4.51 26.75 -17.66
CA LEU A 20 5.74 27.53 -17.50
C LEU A 20 6.73 27.24 -18.64
N SER A 21 6.85 26.01 -19.10
CA SER A 21 7.76 25.71 -20.22
C SER A 21 7.27 26.25 -21.56
N ALA A 22 5.96 26.26 -21.81
CA ALA A 22 5.37 26.68 -23.09
C ALA A 22 5.26 28.19 -23.23
N GLU A 23 4.91 28.90 -22.16
CA GLU A 23 4.57 30.34 -22.19
C GLU A 23 5.76 31.23 -21.83
N LYS A 24 7.00 30.72 -21.88
CA LYS A 24 8.21 31.42 -21.43
C LYS A 24 8.38 32.82 -22.04
N SER A 25 7.98 33.01 -23.29
CA SER A 25 8.02 34.32 -23.95
C SER A 25 7.01 35.33 -23.40
N ALA A 26 5.90 34.86 -22.82
CA ALA A 26 4.82 35.70 -22.31
C ALA A 26 5.14 36.32 -20.94
N TYR A 27 6.12 35.79 -20.21
CA TYR A 27 6.54 36.30 -18.89
C TYR A 27 8.05 36.60 -18.83
N ALA A 28 8.63 37.00 -19.97
CA ALA A 28 10.08 37.19 -20.12
C ALA A 28 10.69 38.21 -19.15
N ASP A 29 9.90 39.18 -18.70
CA ASP A 29 10.22 40.22 -17.72
C ASP A 29 10.48 39.68 -16.30
N ILE A 30 9.83 38.57 -15.92
CA ILE A 30 10.03 37.90 -14.61
C ILE A 30 10.80 36.57 -14.72
N GLU A 31 11.27 36.18 -15.91
CA GLU A 31 11.93 34.88 -16.14
C GLU A 31 13.16 34.68 -15.23
N ALA A 32 13.88 35.73 -14.85
CA ALA A 32 15.02 35.62 -13.94
C ALA A 32 14.62 35.05 -12.56
N ASP A 33 13.43 35.41 -12.07
CA ASP A 33 12.88 34.95 -10.79
C ASP A 33 12.11 33.61 -10.94
N VAL A 34 11.46 33.41 -12.09
CA VAL A 34 10.67 32.20 -12.39
C VAL A 34 11.54 31.00 -12.75
N ALA A 35 12.67 31.20 -13.44
CA ALA A 35 13.56 30.13 -13.88
C ALA A 35 14.03 29.18 -12.76
N PRO A 36 14.55 29.64 -11.60
CA PRO A 36 14.96 28.74 -10.53
C PRO A 36 13.78 27.95 -9.94
N LEU A 37 12.61 28.58 -9.82
CA LEU A 37 11.41 27.93 -9.30
C LEU A 37 10.86 26.88 -10.28
N ARG A 38 10.94 27.15 -11.58
CA ARG A 38 10.58 26.21 -12.66
C ARG A 38 11.50 24.98 -12.64
N GLN A 39 12.80 25.17 -12.48
CA GLN A 39 13.76 24.07 -12.34
C GLN A 39 13.50 23.24 -11.07
N GLN A 40 13.25 23.90 -9.93
CA GLN A 40 12.93 23.23 -8.68
C GLN A 40 11.65 22.38 -8.81
N LEU A 41 10.60 22.95 -9.39
CA LEU A 41 9.32 22.26 -9.58
C LEU A 41 9.46 21.05 -10.52
N ALA A 42 10.18 21.18 -11.63
CA ALA A 42 10.43 20.08 -12.56
C ALA A 42 11.26 18.94 -11.93
N GLY A 43 12.30 19.28 -11.15
CA GLY A 43 13.13 18.30 -10.44
C GLY A 43 12.34 17.53 -9.38
N ALA A 44 11.57 18.24 -8.56
CA ALA A 44 10.76 17.63 -7.51
C ALA A 44 9.55 16.87 -8.07
N LEU A 45 8.97 17.29 -9.20
CA LEU A 45 7.93 16.54 -9.91
C LEU A 45 8.44 15.18 -10.40
N THR A 46 9.60 15.16 -11.06
CA THR A 46 10.22 13.91 -11.54
C THR A 46 10.45 12.93 -10.39
N GLN A 47 11.00 13.42 -9.28
CA GLN A 47 11.22 12.59 -8.08
C GLN A 47 9.90 12.11 -7.47
N ALA A 48 8.89 12.97 -7.41
CA ALA A 48 7.59 12.63 -6.83
C ALA A 48 6.84 11.61 -7.68
N GLN A 49 6.92 11.67 -9.01
CA GLN A 49 6.34 10.68 -9.92
C GLN A 49 6.99 9.29 -9.76
N ALA A 50 8.32 9.24 -9.67
CA ALA A 50 9.04 7.98 -9.41
C ALA A 50 8.63 7.36 -8.07
N THR A 51 8.65 8.15 -6.99
CA THR A 51 8.27 7.66 -5.65
C THR A 51 6.79 7.28 -5.56
N ALA A 52 5.90 7.98 -6.28
CA ALA A 52 4.48 7.64 -6.31
C ALA A 52 4.22 6.29 -6.97
N GLN A 53 4.97 5.95 -8.04
CA GLN A 53 4.85 4.65 -8.69
C GLN A 53 5.27 3.50 -7.76
N ASP A 54 6.34 3.68 -7.00
CA ASP A 54 6.82 2.68 -6.02
C ASP A 54 5.79 2.47 -4.89
N VAL A 55 5.22 3.56 -4.36
CA VAL A 55 4.21 3.52 -3.30
C VAL A 55 2.90 2.88 -3.77
N LEU A 56 2.44 3.21 -4.99
CA LEU A 56 1.20 2.66 -5.55
C LEU A 56 1.32 1.18 -5.91
N THR A 57 2.52 0.74 -6.31
CA THR A 57 2.81 -0.68 -6.58
C THR A 57 2.78 -1.48 -5.26
N ALA A 58 3.38 -0.95 -4.19
CA ALA A 58 3.33 -1.58 -2.87
C ALA A 58 1.92 -1.67 -2.27
N ASP A 59 1.04 -0.70 -2.55
CA ASP A 59 -0.35 -0.70 -2.05
C ASP A 59 -1.31 -1.63 -2.82
N ASN A 60 -1.08 -1.82 -4.14
CA ASN A 60 -2.01 -2.55 -5.02
C ASN A 60 -1.80 -4.06 -5.08
N ASP A 61 -0.87 -4.62 -4.31
CA ASP A 61 -0.38 -5.99 -4.48
C ASP A 61 -1.39 -7.12 -4.14
N GLY A 62 -2.67 -6.80 -3.86
CA GLY A 62 -3.74 -7.78 -3.59
C GLY A 62 -3.45 -8.71 -2.40
N ASN A 63 -2.43 -8.36 -1.61
CA ASN A 63 -1.78 -9.24 -0.66
C ASN A 63 -2.73 -9.54 0.52
N ALA A 64 -3.53 -8.56 0.95
CA ALA A 64 -4.42 -8.71 2.10
C ALA A 64 -5.53 -9.76 1.87
N ASP A 65 -6.18 -9.76 0.71
CA ASP A 65 -7.25 -10.72 0.42
C ASP A 65 -6.70 -12.13 0.16
N ARG A 66 -5.56 -12.23 -0.53
CA ARG A 66 -4.84 -13.50 -0.72
C ARG A 66 -4.37 -14.08 0.62
N LYS A 67 -3.79 -13.25 1.51
CA LYS A 67 -3.38 -13.63 2.88
C LYS A 67 -4.57 -14.14 3.70
N LYS A 68 -5.71 -13.44 3.65
CA LYS A 68 -6.93 -13.86 4.36
C LYS A 68 -7.45 -15.20 3.87
N GLY A 69 -7.43 -15.44 2.55
CA GLY A 69 -7.77 -16.73 1.95
C GLY A 69 -6.85 -17.86 2.42
N GLN A 70 -5.52 -17.66 2.30
CA GLN A 70 -4.50 -18.62 2.72
C GLN A 70 -4.59 -18.94 4.22
N ARG A 71 -4.80 -17.93 5.07
CA ARG A 71 -4.95 -18.10 6.52
C ARG A 71 -6.20 -18.93 6.86
N ASN A 72 -7.32 -18.69 6.18
CA ASN A 72 -8.53 -19.47 6.39
C ASN A 72 -8.34 -20.94 5.99
N GLN A 73 -7.69 -21.18 4.84
CA GLN A 73 -7.39 -22.52 4.35
C GLN A 73 -6.47 -23.29 5.31
N LEU A 74 -5.37 -22.64 5.77
CA LEU A 74 -4.49 -23.23 6.77
C LEU A 74 -5.21 -23.48 8.10
N THR A 75 -6.10 -22.57 8.52
CA THR A 75 -6.90 -22.77 9.75
C THR A 75 -7.73 -24.04 9.66
N GLN A 76 -8.36 -24.34 8.53
CA GLN A 76 -9.16 -25.57 8.37
C GLN A 76 -8.29 -26.83 8.42
N LEU A 77 -7.11 -26.80 7.79
CA LEU A 77 -6.17 -27.91 7.82
C LEU A 77 -5.65 -28.18 9.24
N LEU A 78 -5.29 -27.12 9.98
CA LEU A 78 -4.85 -27.24 11.38
C LEU A 78 -5.97 -27.74 12.29
N ARG A 79 -7.22 -27.30 12.08
CA ARG A 79 -8.36 -27.84 12.84
C ARG A 79 -8.51 -29.34 12.65
N ARG A 80 -8.42 -29.82 11.40
CA ARG A 80 -8.47 -31.25 11.09
C ARG A 80 -7.32 -32.01 11.74
N LEU A 81 -6.11 -31.43 11.74
CA LEU A 81 -4.95 -32.01 12.41
C LEU A 81 -5.14 -32.11 13.92
N ILE A 82 -5.59 -31.04 14.59
CA ILE A 82 -5.85 -31.03 16.04
C ILE A 82 -6.84 -32.14 16.42
N VAL A 83 -7.97 -32.22 15.71
CA VAL A 83 -8.99 -33.26 15.96
C VAL A 83 -8.41 -34.65 15.73
N GLY A 84 -7.60 -34.84 14.69
CA GLY A 84 -6.90 -36.09 14.43
C GLY A 84 -5.94 -36.50 15.54
N LEU A 85 -5.12 -35.57 16.02
CA LEU A 85 -4.16 -35.80 17.11
C LEU A 85 -4.87 -36.09 18.44
N GLN A 86 -5.96 -35.38 18.76
CA GLN A 86 -6.76 -35.63 19.96
C GLN A 86 -7.42 -37.01 19.92
N ALA A 87 -7.93 -37.42 18.74
CA ALA A 87 -8.50 -38.76 18.56
C ALA A 87 -7.44 -39.87 18.73
N ILE A 88 -6.22 -39.65 18.23
CA ILE A 88 -5.09 -40.56 18.46
C ILE A 88 -4.77 -40.64 19.95
N ALA A 89 -4.55 -39.49 20.59
CA ALA A 89 -4.24 -39.38 22.01
C ALA A 89 -5.26 -40.11 22.89
N THR A 90 -6.55 -39.94 22.59
CA THR A 90 -7.63 -40.62 23.30
C THR A 90 -7.58 -42.14 23.09
N SER A 91 -7.34 -42.60 21.85
CA SER A 91 -7.28 -44.04 21.56
C SER A 91 -6.05 -44.73 22.14
N THR A 92 -4.95 -44.01 22.36
CA THR A 92 -3.70 -44.53 22.92
C THR A 92 -3.50 -44.16 24.38
N ASN A 93 -4.47 -43.48 25.00
CA ASN A 93 -4.41 -42.93 26.35
C ASN A 93 -3.15 -42.06 26.60
N ASP A 94 -2.72 -41.29 25.59
CA ASP A 94 -1.53 -40.44 25.62
C ASP A 94 -1.90 -39.01 26.05
N ALA A 95 -1.85 -38.76 27.36
CA ALA A 95 -2.16 -37.45 27.94
C ALA A 95 -1.19 -36.34 27.45
N ARG A 96 0.05 -36.68 27.09
CA ARG A 96 1.04 -35.72 26.60
C ARG A 96 0.67 -35.25 25.20
N LEU A 97 0.30 -36.17 24.31
CA LEU A 97 -0.18 -35.84 22.97
C LEU A 97 -1.48 -35.03 23.02
N LEU A 98 -2.38 -35.31 23.97
CA LEU A 98 -3.60 -34.54 24.17
C LEU A 98 -3.30 -33.08 24.56
N ALA A 99 -2.34 -32.86 25.46
CA ALA A 99 -1.91 -31.50 25.82
C ALA A 99 -1.23 -30.78 24.64
N LEU A 100 -0.38 -31.47 23.89
CA LEU A 100 0.34 -30.91 22.74
C LEU A 100 -0.57 -30.64 21.53
N SER A 101 -1.71 -31.31 21.39
CA SER A 101 -2.61 -31.07 20.27
C SER A 101 -3.41 -29.78 20.39
N GLY A 102 -3.48 -29.17 21.58
CA GLY A 102 -4.05 -27.84 21.76
C GLY A 102 -5.57 -27.76 21.52
N GLN A 103 -6.08 -26.56 21.21
CA GLN A 103 -7.51 -26.27 21.08
C GLN A 103 -7.83 -25.55 19.77
N VAL A 104 -8.82 -26.07 19.03
CA VAL A 104 -9.31 -25.50 17.76
C VAL A 104 -9.74 -24.03 17.88
N SER A 105 -10.41 -23.67 18.98
CA SER A 105 -10.94 -22.32 19.22
C SER A 105 -9.84 -21.26 19.40
N ARG A 106 -8.61 -21.66 19.72
CA ARG A 106 -7.49 -20.73 19.89
C ARG A 106 -6.92 -20.24 18.56
N LEU A 107 -6.94 -21.07 17.51
CA LEU A 107 -6.33 -20.77 16.21
C LEU A 107 -6.80 -19.44 15.60
N SER A 108 -8.11 -19.15 15.67
CA SER A 108 -8.67 -17.93 15.08
C SER A 108 -8.32 -16.65 15.85
N ARG A 109 -7.87 -16.76 17.09
CA ARG A 109 -7.56 -15.63 17.98
C ARG A 109 -6.07 -15.27 18.00
N LEU A 110 -5.22 -16.10 17.40
CA LEU A 110 -3.78 -15.88 17.42
C LEU A 110 -3.38 -14.71 16.50
N PRO A 111 -2.46 -13.83 16.91
CA PRO A 111 -1.82 -12.91 15.99
C PRO A 111 -1.03 -13.68 14.92
N GLU A 112 -0.74 -13.04 13.79
CA GLU A 112 -0.21 -13.73 12.59
C GLU A 112 1.09 -14.49 12.84
N THR A 113 2.02 -13.91 13.61
CA THR A 113 3.28 -14.56 14.00
C THR A 113 3.04 -15.79 14.88
N ALA A 114 2.23 -15.64 15.94
CA ALA A 114 1.90 -16.75 16.84
C ALA A 114 1.09 -17.84 16.14
N PHE A 115 0.27 -17.49 15.15
CA PHE A 115 -0.47 -18.45 14.33
C PHE A 115 0.48 -19.32 13.50
N ILE A 116 1.52 -18.73 12.90
CA ILE A 116 2.53 -19.48 12.14
C ILE A 116 3.37 -20.36 13.06
N ASP A 117 3.79 -19.85 14.21
CA ASP A 117 4.56 -20.65 15.18
C ASP A 117 3.74 -21.84 15.68
N GLU A 118 2.46 -21.63 15.98
CA GLU A 118 1.52 -22.69 16.35
C GLU A 118 1.30 -23.69 15.20
N ALA A 119 1.17 -23.22 13.96
CA ALA A 119 1.04 -24.08 12.78
C ALA A 119 2.27 -25.01 12.64
N ARG A 120 3.48 -24.47 12.77
CA ARG A 120 4.73 -25.26 12.69
C ARG A 120 4.83 -26.26 13.82
N ARG A 121 4.45 -25.87 15.04
CA ARG A 121 4.44 -26.73 16.22
C ARG A 121 3.45 -27.89 16.07
N LEU A 122 2.27 -27.66 15.50
CA LEU A 122 1.28 -28.71 15.25
C LEU A 122 1.73 -29.64 14.12
N LEU A 123 2.25 -29.06 13.03
CA LEU A 123 2.71 -29.84 11.87
C LEU A 123 3.91 -30.72 12.21
N SER A 124 4.79 -30.34 13.15
CA SER A 124 5.90 -31.19 13.57
C SER A 124 5.47 -32.50 14.25
N LEU A 125 4.23 -32.59 14.75
CA LEU A 125 3.67 -33.79 15.38
C LEU A 125 3.11 -34.81 14.37
N ALA A 126 2.94 -34.41 13.10
CA ALA A 126 2.27 -35.21 12.09
C ALA A 126 3.13 -36.33 11.48
N PRO A 127 4.44 -36.16 11.18
CA PRO A 127 5.25 -37.17 10.50
C PRO A 127 5.32 -38.51 11.23
N GLU A 128 5.53 -38.48 12.54
CA GLU A 128 5.62 -39.67 13.40
C GLU A 128 4.29 -40.43 13.53
N ARG A 129 3.18 -39.82 13.06
CA ARG A 129 1.80 -40.29 13.27
C ARG A 129 1.01 -40.36 11.97
N SER A 130 1.68 -40.35 10.82
CA SER A 130 1.07 -40.23 9.50
C SER A 130 0.03 -41.31 9.21
N GLU A 131 0.32 -42.57 9.55
CA GLU A 131 -0.61 -43.69 9.34
C GLU A 131 -1.89 -43.55 10.20
N ALA A 132 -1.71 -43.21 11.48
CA ALA A 132 -2.81 -43.01 12.42
C ALA A 132 -3.66 -41.78 12.05
N LEU A 133 -3.01 -40.71 11.56
CA LEU A 133 -3.68 -39.50 11.07
C LEU A 133 -4.46 -39.74 9.77
N THR A 134 -3.94 -40.58 8.89
CA THR A 134 -4.65 -40.99 7.66
C THR A 134 -5.96 -41.70 7.98
N LYS A 135 -5.96 -42.59 8.99
CA LYS A 135 -7.18 -43.22 9.55
C LYS A 135 -8.18 -42.21 10.13
N ARG A 136 -7.76 -40.97 10.37
CA ARG A 136 -8.57 -39.84 10.86
C ARG A 136 -8.77 -38.76 9.78
N ARG A 137 -8.61 -39.14 8.50
CA ARG A 137 -8.84 -38.29 7.31
C ARG A 137 -7.91 -37.07 7.21
N PHE A 138 -6.78 -37.08 7.91
CA PHE A 138 -5.68 -36.15 7.67
C PHE A 138 -4.62 -36.86 6.82
N THR A 139 -4.66 -36.65 5.51
CA THR A 139 -3.82 -37.33 4.52
C THR A 139 -2.46 -36.64 4.34
N PRO A 140 -1.48 -37.31 3.72
CA PRO A 140 -0.20 -36.70 3.35
C PRO A 140 -0.35 -35.43 2.49
N GLU A 141 -1.38 -35.35 1.65
CA GLU A 141 -1.68 -34.17 0.82
C GLU A 141 -2.04 -32.97 1.70
N HIS A 142 -2.93 -33.14 2.68
CA HIS A 142 -3.26 -32.07 3.64
C HIS A 142 -2.02 -31.60 4.41
N TYR A 143 -1.11 -32.51 4.75
CA TYR A 143 0.15 -32.17 5.41
C TYR A 143 1.05 -31.31 4.51
N ARG A 144 1.26 -31.71 3.25
CA ARG A 144 2.05 -30.94 2.28
C ARG A 144 1.43 -29.56 2.04
N GLU A 145 0.12 -29.51 1.85
CA GLU A 145 -0.63 -28.27 1.65
C GLU A 145 -0.49 -27.32 2.85
N ALA A 146 -0.64 -27.83 4.07
CA ALA A 146 -0.46 -27.03 5.29
C ALA A 146 0.98 -26.53 5.46
N MET A 147 1.98 -27.33 5.09
CA MET A 147 3.40 -26.93 5.09
C MET A 147 3.66 -25.81 4.09
N THR A 148 3.14 -25.92 2.86
CA THR A 148 3.25 -24.88 1.83
C THR A 148 2.59 -23.58 2.28
N LEU A 149 1.33 -23.64 2.74
CA LEU A 149 0.61 -22.45 3.22
C LEU A 149 1.31 -21.78 4.40
N THR A 150 1.93 -22.57 5.29
CA THR A 150 2.69 -22.03 6.44
C THR A 150 3.96 -21.32 5.96
N ALA A 151 4.66 -21.86 4.97
CA ALA A 151 5.84 -21.23 4.38
C ALA A 151 5.49 -19.94 3.62
N ASP A 152 4.42 -19.97 2.83
CA ASP A 152 3.93 -18.83 2.05
C ASP A 152 3.48 -17.68 2.97
N LEU A 153 2.69 -17.97 4.00
CA LEU A 153 2.28 -16.96 4.98
C LEU A 153 3.49 -16.35 5.70
N ARG A 154 4.50 -17.15 6.05
CA ARG A 154 5.72 -16.66 6.70
C ARG A 154 6.50 -15.71 5.78
N ARG A 155 6.62 -16.07 4.50
CA ARG A 155 7.27 -15.23 3.48
C ARG A 155 6.53 -13.91 3.30
N ASN A 156 5.20 -13.97 3.21
CA ASN A 156 4.32 -12.82 3.02
C ASN A 156 4.31 -11.84 4.21
N ILE A 157 4.60 -12.30 5.44
CA ILE A 157 4.81 -11.42 6.61
C ILE A 157 6.13 -10.65 6.47
N SER A 158 7.20 -11.33 6.08
CA SER A 158 8.51 -10.70 5.90
C SER A 158 8.47 -9.68 4.77
N GLU A 159 7.93 -10.05 3.62
CA GLU A 159 7.76 -9.17 2.46
C GLU A 159 6.83 -7.98 2.78
N GLY A 160 5.70 -8.22 3.46
CA GLY A 160 4.80 -7.14 3.89
C GLY A 160 5.48 -6.13 4.82
N ARG A 161 6.32 -6.58 5.77
CA ARG A 161 7.06 -5.68 6.66
C ARG A 161 8.10 -4.83 5.93
N LEU A 162 8.78 -5.42 4.94
CA LEU A 162 9.72 -4.71 4.08
C LEU A 162 8.97 -3.64 3.26
N SER A 163 7.88 -4.03 2.60
CA SER A 163 7.03 -3.12 1.82
C SER A 163 6.35 -2.03 2.66
N ASP A 164 5.96 -2.31 3.92
CA ASP A 164 5.39 -1.30 4.83
C ASP A 164 6.44 -0.27 5.25
N THR A 165 7.69 -0.70 5.44
CA THR A 165 8.81 0.18 5.82
C THR A 165 9.25 1.04 4.64
N GLU A 166 9.35 0.45 3.45
CA GLU A 166 9.65 1.16 2.20
C GLU A 166 8.49 2.07 1.78
N GLY A 167 7.24 1.60 1.89
CA GLY A 167 6.04 2.36 1.57
C GLY A 167 5.79 3.53 2.53
N SER A 168 6.06 3.38 3.83
CA SER A 168 5.98 4.49 4.79
C SER A 168 7.07 5.55 4.55
N THR A 169 8.30 5.12 4.28
CA THR A 169 9.41 6.02 3.93
C THR A 169 9.17 6.73 2.59
N GLY A 170 8.66 6.01 1.59
CA GLY A 170 8.26 6.54 0.29
C GLY A 170 7.12 7.54 0.40
N ARG A 171 6.08 7.24 1.20
CA ARG A 171 4.97 8.17 1.45
C ARG A 171 5.42 9.45 2.15
N GLN A 172 6.31 9.37 3.14
CA GLN A 172 6.88 10.55 3.80
C GLN A 172 7.71 11.39 2.85
N SER A 173 8.53 10.74 2.02
CA SER A 173 9.35 11.42 0.99
C SER A 173 8.48 12.11 -0.06
N LEU A 174 7.42 11.42 -0.52
CA LEU A 174 6.44 11.96 -1.46
C LEU A 174 5.69 13.16 -0.88
N GLU A 175 5.26 13.07 0.39
CA GLU A 175 4.60 14.19 1.06
C GLU A 175 5.52 15.41 1.17
N ARG A 176 6.82 15.21 1.44
CA ARG A 176 7.82 16.27 1.46
C ARG A 176 7.98 16.94 0.10
N LEU A 177 8.09 16.15 -0.97
CA LEU A 177 8.22 16.65 -2.35
C LEU A 177 6.99 17.45 -2.79
N ILE A 178 5.79 16.95 -2.50
CA ILE A 178 4.53 17.65 -2.80
C ILE A 178 4.44 18.98 -2.05
N LYS A 179 4.85 19.01 -0.77
CA LYS A 179 4.91 20.26 0.01
C LYS A 179 5.95 21.24 -0.53
N GLN A 180 7.09 20.74 -1.00
CA GLN A 180 8.13 21.55 -1.64
C GLN A 180 7.59 22.21 -2.92
N ASN A 181 6.91 21.44 -3.78
CA ASN A 181 6.27 21.99 -4.98
C ASN A 181 5.19 23.00 -4.63
N ALA A 182 4.32 22.71 -3.65
CA ALA A 182 3.30 23.67 -3.23
C ALA A 182 3.90 25.03 -2.81
N ARG A 183 5.04 25.04 -2.10
CA ARG A 183 5.73 26.29 -1.73
C ARG A 183 6.28 27.02 -2.95
N ALA A 184 6.88 26.32 -3.91
CA ALA A 184 7.37 26.91 -5.14
C ALA A 184 6.21 27.53 -5.95
N ILE A 185 5.04 26.89 -5.96
CA ILE A 185 3.83 27.40 -6.63
C ILE A 185 3.33 28.70 -5.99
N GLU A 186 3.33 28.80 -4.66
CA GLU A 186 2.94 30.05 -3.98
C GLU A 186 3.94 31.19 -4.27
N GLN A 187 5.23 30.88 -4.38
CA GLN A 187 6.24 31.86 -4.80
C GLN A 187 6.02 32.31 -6.24
N LEU A 188 5.79 31.36 -7.17
CA LEU A 188 5.44 31.67 -8.55
C LEU A 188 4.18 32.55 -8.64
N ARG A 189 3.15 32.25 -7.84
CA ARG A 189 1.93 33.06 -7.76
C ARG A 189 2.21 34.50 -7.35
N THR A 190 3.19 34.72 -6.48
CA THR A 190 3.60 36.07 -6.06
C THR A 190 4.19 36.86 -7.24
N TYR A 191 5.05 36.24 -8.04
CA TYR A 191 5.65 36.88 -9.21
C TYR A 191 4.63 37.11 -10.34
N PHE A 192 3.78 36.12 -10.64
CA PHE A 192 2.76 36.22 -11.69
C PHE A 192 1.63 37.20 -11.37
N ARG A 193 1.48 37.64 -10.12
CA ARG A 193 0.41 38.55 -9.71
C ARG A 193 0.49 39.92 -10.39
N VAL A 194 1.66 40.31 -10.89
CA VAL A 194 1.82 41.56 -11.66
C VAL A 194 0.89 41.58 -12.88
N TYR A 195 0.61 40.42 -13.50
CA TYR A 195 -0.25 40.30 -14.66
C TYR A 195 -1.75 40.31 -14.34
N GLU A 196 -2.14 40.32 -13.06
CA GLU A 196 -3.56 40.30 -12.64
C GLU A 196 -4.36 41.45 -13.25
N LEU A 197 -3.72 42.63 -13.42
CA LEU A 197 -4.34 43.82 -13.98
C LEU A 197 -3.94 44.08 -15.44
N ASP A 198 -2.66 43.87 -15.76
CA ASP A 198 -2.09 44.27 -17.05
C ASP A 198 -2.33 43.23 -18.16
N GLU A 199 -2.33 41.93 -17.80
CA GLU A 199 -2.48 40.81 -18.74
C GLU A 199 -3.36 39.69 -18.13
N PRO A 200 -4.66 39.93 -17.96
CA PRO A 200 -5.55 39.03 -17.22
C PRO A 200 -5.66 37.63 -17.85
N ASP A 201 -5.47 37.51 -19.16
CA ASP A 201 -5.47 36.22 -19.87
C ASP A 201 -4.24 35.36 -19.52
N LEU A 202 -3.08 35.97 -19.28
CA LEU A 202 -1.89 35.26 -18.82
C LEU A 202 -2.05 34.82 -17.37
N TRP A 203 -2.57 35.70 -16.52
CA TRP A 203 -2.90 35.39 -15.13
C TRP A 203 -3.90 34.23 -15.01
N ALA A 204 -5.00 34.27 -15.78
CA ALA A 204 -6.02 33.21 -15.76
C ALA A 204 -5.46 31.85 -16.21
N ARG A 205 -4.59 31.82 -17.22
CA ARG A 205 -3.91 30.58 -17.68
C ARG A 205 -2.98 30.02 -16.61
N PHE A 206 -2.22 30.88 -15.92
CA PHE A 206 -1.39 30.48 -14.78
C PHE A 206 -2.25 29.89 -13.64
N GLU A 207 -3.34 30.56 -13.25
CA GLU A 207 -4.22 30.09 -12.18
C GLU A 207 -4.88 28.75 -12.51
N ALA A 208 -5.30 28.57 -13.76
CA ALA A 208 -5.84 27.31 -14.24
C ALA A 208 -4.82 26.16 -14.12
N ALA A 209 -3.56 26.41 -14.51
CA ALA A 209 -2.49 25.43 -14.42
C ALA A 209 -2.09 25.13 -12.96
N ALA A 210 -2.16 26.11 -12.06
CA ALA A 210 -1.83 25.97 -10.64
C ALA A 210 -2.97 25.36 -9.79
N ARG A 211 -4.11 24.99 -10.37
CA ARG A 211 -5.27 24.47 -9.63
C ARG A 211 -5.18 22.95 -9.39
N VAL A 212 -5.44 22.53 -8.15
CA VAL A 212 -5.62 21.09 -7.83
C VAL A 212 -7.03 20.65 -8.23
N VAL A 213 -7.15 19.68 -9.13
CA VAL A 213 -8.44 19.09 -9.54
C VAL A 213 -8.50 17.62 -9.11
N ASN A 214 -9.36 17.31 -8.13
CA ASN A 214 -9.58 15.94 -7.67
C ASN A 214 -10.47 15.19 -8.68
N ARG A 215 -10.11 13.96 -9.03
CA ARG A 215 -10.93 13.07 -9.87
C ARG A 215 -12.12 12.61 -9.01
N GLY A 216 -13.26 13.29 -9.13
CA GLY A 216 -14.46 13.06 -8.30
C GLY A 216 -15.19 14.33 -7.86
N GLY A 217 -14.68 15.53 -8.17
CA GLY A 217 -15.43 16.77 -8.02
C GLY A 217 -16.59 16.82 -9.02
N ASN A 218 -17.82 16.74 -8.52
CA ASN A 218 -19.05 16.96 -9.28
C ASN A 218 -18.91 18.24 -10.14
N PRO A 219 -19.14 18.19 -11.47
CA PRO A 219 -19.12 19.38 -12.33
C PRO A 219 -20.42 20.15 -12.07
N GLY A 220 -20.42 21.04 -11.07
CA GLY A 220 -21.67 21.66 -10.62
C GLY A 220 -21.48 22.85 -9.70
N SER A 221 -20.65 23.80 -10.09
CA SER A 221 -20.76 25.19 -9.64
C SER A 221 -19.90 26.07 -10.56
N GLY A 222 -20.29 26.07 -11.84
CA GLY A 222 -20.01 27.19 -12.72
C GLY A 222 -20.83 28.39 -12.26
N HIS A 223 -20.29 29.57 -12.54
CA HIS A 223 -20.97 30.85 -12.42
C HIS A 223 -22.47 30.79 -12.75
N ALA A 224 -23.28 31.30 -11.84
CA ALA A 224 -24.46 32.06 -12.24
C ALA A 224 -24.17 33.52 -11.86
N ALA A 225 -23.85 34.30 -12.88
CA ALA A 225 -23.85 35.75 -12.79
C ALA A 225 -25.30 36.23 -12.55
N GLN A 226 -25.45 37.15 -11.61
CA GLN A 226 -26.22 38.38 -11.74
C GLN A 226 -25.77 39.34 -10.64
#